data_AF-A0A0M3A7K9-F1
#
_entry.id   AF-A0A0M3A7K9-F1
#
_cell.length_a   1.000
_cell.length_b   1.000
_cell.length_c   1.000
_cell.angle_alpha   90.00
_cell.angle_beta   90.00
_cell.angle_gamma   90.00
#
_symmetry.space_group_name_H-M   'P 1'
#
loop_
_entity.id
_entity.type
_entity.pdbx_description
1 polymer ?
#
loop_
_entity_poly.entity_id
_entity_poly.type
_entity_poly.pdbx_seq_one_letter_code
_entity_poly.pdbx_strand_id
1 'polypeptide(L)'
;MNQKLPLLKLKTSDIERGLKVVNRTKRFIVFVPALLHGGEALIFPSQSRYSGQQIKQGRGIVFYNGVDSAWQAALGNGEDCIIINDITSSQASLLLEKYHALLGQNKNLNLQSIKTLLAYAKQELNIIDFYNKRASSVLRDTKIIDENNPFFMEVTKQDVHKALYIPHGFIFDGPVQQVYPQGAVMVSDKKRCWGVGTDVFLRGYRKIENGKEYNLISIENDFGERFTFSK
;
A
#
# COMPACT_ATOMS: atom_id res chain seq x y z
N MET A 1 17.19 11.25 -20.01
CA MET A 1 16.25 12.25 -20.57
C MET A 1 14.99 12.23 -19.73
N ASN A 2 14.67 13.30 -18.98
CA ASN A 2 13.43 13.41 -18.21
C ASN A 2 12.26 13.66 -19.17
N GLN A 3 11.63 12.59 -19.68
CA GLN A 3 10.36 12.73 -20.39
C GLN A 3 9.32 13.30 -19.42
N LYS A 4 8.80 14.49 -19.74
CA LYS A 4 7.72 15.11 -18.99
C LYS A 4 6.44 14.32 -19.25
N LEU A 5 6.10 13.40 -18.33
CA LEU A 5 4.90 12.60 -18.43
C LEU A 5 3.64 13.49 -18.39
N PRO A 6 2.59 13.15 -19.17
CA PRO A 6 1.36 13.93 -19.19
C PRO A 6 0.58 13.78 -17.88
N LEU A 7 -0.08 14.86 -17.44
CA LEU A 7 -1.05 14.79 -16.36
C LEU A 7 -2.31 14.08 -16.86
N LEU A 8 -2.68 12.97 -16.23
CA LEU A 8 -3.89 12.23 -16.49
C LEU A 8 -5.08 12.93 -15.82
N LYS A 9 -5.98 13.46 -16.65
CA LYS A 9 -7.27 14.00 -16.21
C LYS A 9 -8.33 12.92 -16.41
N LEU A 10 -8.70 12.24 -15.33
CA LEU A 10 -9.80 11.28 -15.30
C LEU A 10 -10.98 11.88 -14.54
N LYS A 11 -12.18 11.74 -15.12
CA LYS A 11 -13.43 11.95 -14.43
C LYS A 11 -13.89 10.62 -13.84
N THR A 12 -14.62 10.66 -12.73
CA THR A 12 -15.20 9.43 -12.14
C THR A 12 -16.04 8.65 -13.16
N SER A 13 -16.76 9.35 -14.05
CA SER A 13 -17.54 8.78 -15.15
C SER A 13 -16.72 7.90 -16.10
N ASP A 14 -15.44 8.21 -16.29
CA ASP A 14 -14.56 7.47 -17.21
C ASP A 14 -14.28 6.05 -16.68
N ILE A 15 -14.34 5.88 -15.34
CA ILE A 15 -14.06 4.62 -14.66
C ILE A 15 -15.35 3.87 -14.31
N GLU A 16 -16.54 4.48 -14.39
CA GLU A 16 -17.80 3.81 -14.05
C GLU A 16 -18.04 2.52 -14.86
N ARG A 17 -17.63 2.54 -16.13
CA ARG A 17 -17.70 1.40 -17.05
C ARG A 17 -16.56 0.40 -16.88
N GLY A 18 -15.61 0.67 -15.99
CA GLY A 18 -14.44 -0.17 -15.73
C GLY A 18 -14.80 -1.57 -15.23
N LEU A 19 -13.78 -2.43 -15.28
CA LEU A 19 -13.81 -3.80 -14.78
C LEU A 19 -14.19 -3.79 -13.29
N LYS A 20 -15.15 -4.62 -12.89
CA LYS A 20 -15.51 -4.75 -11.47
C LYS A 20 -14.46 -5.60 -10.78
N VAL A 21 -13.88 -5.09 -9.70
CA VAL A 21 -12.83 -5.80 -8.95
C VAL A 21 -12.98 -5.65 -7.45
N VAL A 22 -12.38 -6.57 -6.69
CA VAL A 22 -12.18 -6.47 -5.23
C VAL A 22 -10.70 -6.57 -4.90
N ASN A 23 -10.30 -5.93 -3.81
CA ASN A 23 -8.93 -5.96 -3.33
C ASN A 23 -8.70 -7.22 -2.45
N ARG A 24 -7.72 -8.03 -2.82
CA ARG A 24 -7.19 -9.21 -2.11
C ARG A 24 -5.67 -9.11 -1.93
N THR A 25 -5.15 -7.89 -1.79
CA THR A 25 -3.72 -7.66 -1.63
C THR A 25 -3.25 -8.31 -0.33
N LYS A 26 -2.11 -8.99 -0.40
CA LYS A 26 -1.46 -9.61 0.75
C LYS A 26 -0.49 -8.63 1.38
N ARG A 27 -0.45 -8.62 2.71
CA ARG A 27 0.18 -7.60 3.52
C ARG A 27 0.91 -8.22 4.69
N PHE A 28 2.04 -7.63 5.08
CA PHE A 28 2.64 -7.87 6.38
C PHE A 28 2.30 -6.69 7.30
N ILE A 29 1.70 -6.97 8.45
CA ILE A 29 1.21 -5.94 9.37
C ILE A 29 2.18 -5.77 10.53
N VAL A 30 2.80 -4.60 10.62
CA VAL A 30 3.61 -4.21 11.78
C VAL A 30 2.71 -3.44 12.75
N PHE A 31 2.21 -4.11 13.77
CA PHE A 31 1.48 -3.44 14.85
C PHE A 31 2.45 -2.56 15.64
N VAL A 32 2.16 -1.26 15.73
CA VAL A 32 3.00 -0.32 16.47
C VAL A 32 2.55 -0.36 17.93
N PRO A 33 3.39 -0.84 18.87
CA PRO A 33 3.02 -0.90 20.27
C PRO A 33 2.98 0.51 20.88
N ALA A 34 2.57 0.60 22.15
CA ALA A 34 2.86 1.79 22.94
C ALA A 34 4.39 1.93 23.08
N LEU A 35 4.97 2.92 22.40
CA LEU A 35 6.40 3.16 22.39
C LEU A 35 6.82 3.92 23.63
N LEU A 36 8.08 3.73 24.06
CA LEU A 36 8.67 4.52 25.14
C LEU A 36 8.59 6.02 24.80
N HIS A 37 8.02 6.82 25.71
CA HIS A 37 7.69 8.23 25.49
C HIS A 37 6.86 8.51 24.22
N GLY A 38 6.09 7.53 23.74
CA GLY A 38 5.30 7.60 22.52
C GLY A 38 6.11 7.55 21.22
N GLY A 39 7.43 7.39 21.24
CA GLY A 39 8.28 7.37 20.04
C GLY A 39 8.92 8.72 19.69
N GLU A 40 9.17 8.99 18.41
CA GLU A 40 9.77 10.23 17.91
C GLU A 40 8.72 11.31 17.60
N ALA A 41 9.15 12.56 17.48
CA ALA A 41 8.27 13.62 16.99
C ALA A 41 7.90 13.36 15.53
N LEU A 42 6.61 13.50 15.19
CA LEU A 42 6.11 13.21 13.85
C LEU A 42 6.30 14.40 12.91
N ILE A 43 7.55 14.66 12.56
CA ILE A 43 8.01 15.80 11.79
C ILE A 43 8.62 15.32 10.47
N PHE A 44 8.38 16.07 9.39
CA PHE A 44 9.01 15.80 8.10
C PHE A 44 10.53 15.93 8.20
N PRO A 45 11.30 14.93 7.72
CA PRO A 45 12.75 14.93 7.85
C PRO A 45 13.40 15.89 6.84
N SER A 46 14.71 16.09 6.94
CA SER A 46 15.49 17.04 6.13
C SER A 46 15.42 16.79 4.62
N GLN A 47 15.15 15.56 4.21
CA GLN A 47 15.02 15.19 2.79
C GLN A 47 13.64 15.55 2.21
N SER A 48 12.69 16.01 3.02
CA SER A 48 11.36 16.44 2.57
C SER A 48 11.35 17.92 2.20
N ARG A 49 10.60 18.29 1.16
CA ARG A 49 10.28 19.71 0.86
C ARG A 49 9.54 20.43 1.99
N TYR A 50 8.93 19.66 2.90
CA TYR A 50 8.21 20.17 4.08
C TYR A 50 9.04 20.02 5.36
N SER A 51 10.36 19.92 5.26
CA SER A 51 11.24 19.68 6.42
C SER A 51 10.92 20.57 7.62
N GLY A 52 10.91 19.97 8.82
CA GLY A 52 10.62 20.67 10.07
C GLY A 52 9.13 20.88 10.34
N GLN A 53 8.26 20.70 9.34
CA GLN A 53 6.81 20.77 9.55
C GLN A 53 6.26 19.48 10.14
N GLN A 54 5.15 19.60 10.84
CA GLN A 54 4.48 18.48 11.48
C GLN A 54 3.68 17.64 10.47
N ILE A 55 3.87 16.32 10.48
CA ILE A 55 3.09 15.36 9.67
C ILE A 55 1.74 15.09 10.35
N LYS A 56 1.76 14.86 11.67
CA LYS A 56 0.59 14.54 12.50
C LYS A 56 0.81 14.99 13.93
N GLN A 57 -0.27 15.31 14.65
CA GLN A 57 -0.22 15.55 16.10
C GLN A 57 0.15 14.29 16.89
N GLY A 58 1.07 14.42 17.85
CA GLY A 58 1.53 13.32 18.71
C GLY A 58 2.96 12.86 18.43
N ARG A 59 3.29 11.66 18.92
CA ARG A 59 4.59 11.00 18.79
C ARG A 59 4.41 9.59 18.22
N GLY A 60 5.43 9.07 17.56
CA GLY A 60 5.37 7.74 16.98
C GLY A 60 6.57 7.39 16.12
N ILE A 61 6.30 7.04 14.86
CA ILE A 61 7.29 6.59 13.88
C ILE A 61 7.06 7.35 12.58
N VAL A 62 8.11 7.95 12.02
CA VAL A 62 8.12 8.53 10.68
C VAL A 62 8.81 7.57 9.71
N PHE A 63 8.18 7.32 8.56
CA PHE A 63 8.69 6.43 7.52
C PHE A 63 8.31 6.92 6.13
N TYR A 64 8.96 6.39 5.09
CA TYR A 64 8.78 6.81 3.71
C TYR A 64 8.07 5.74 2.90
N ASN A 65 6.94 6.09 2.28
CA ASN A 65 6.32 5.28 1.23
C ASN A 65 7.03 5.59 -0.10
N GLY A 66 7.69 4.58 -0.68
CA GLY A 66 8.40 4.73 -1.94
C GLY A 66 7.51 4.73 -3.19
N VAL A 67 6.33 4.12 -3.14
CA VAL A 67 5.36 4.15 -4.26
C VAL A 67 4.76 5.55 -4.42
N ASP A 68 4.28 6.12 -3.32
CA ASP A 68 3.66 7.45 -3.31
C ASP A 68 4.70 8.59 -3.19
N SER A 69 5.98 8.24 -3.02
CA SER A 69 7.07 9.18 -2.75
C SER A 69 6.76 10.16 -1.60
N ALA A 70 6.15 9.64 -0.54
CA ALA A 70 5.59 10.45 0.53
C ALA A 70 6.07 9.99 1.91
N TRP A 71 6.42 10.95 2.76
CA TRP A 71 6.64 10.70 4.18
C TRP A 71 5.30 10.53 4.90
N GLN A 72 5.19 9.47 5.68
CA GLN A 72 4.02 9.12 6.47
C GLN A 72 4.42 8.89 7.94
N ALA A 73 3.42 8.79 8.80
CA ALA A 73 3.62 8.57 10.22
C ALA A 73 2.56 7.66 10.84
N ALA A 74 2.99 6.81 11.77
CA ALA A 74 2.14 6.00 12.64
C ALA A 74 2.32 6.43 14.09
N LEU A 75 1.25 6.54 14.86
CA LEU A 75 1.32 6.89 16.29
C LEU A 75 1.91 5.74 17.11
N GLY A 76 2.77 6.08 18.06
CA GLY A 76 3.37 5.14 19.01
C GLY A 76 2.47 4.84 20.21
N ASN A 77 1.15 4.80 20.02
CA ASN A 77 0.15 4.72 21.10
C ASN A 77 -0.51 3.33 21.24
N GLY A 78 -0.08 2.33 20.47
CA GLY A 78 -0.67 0.99 20.48
C GLY A 78 -1.88 0.81 19.56
N GLU A 79 -2.35 1.86 18.89
CA GLU A 79 -3.58 1.80 18.07
C GLU A 79 -3.33 1.89 16.56
N ASP A 80 -2.13 2.31 16.15
CA ASP A 80 -1.73 2.40 14.76
C ASP A 80 -0.90 1.17 14.37
N CYS A 81 -0.86 0.89 13.07
CA CYS A 81 0.00 -0.11 12.46
C CYS A 81 0.61 0.46 11.17
N ILE A 82 1.71 -0.15 10.76
CA ILE A 82 2.33 0.10 9.46
C ILE A 82 2.07 -1.13 8.60
N ILE A 83 1.50 -0.91 7.44
CA ILE A 83 1.22 -1.95 6.46
C ILE A 83 2.40 -1.99 5.50
N ILE A 84 3.03 -3.15 5.39
CA ILE A 84 3.94 -3.50 4.30
C ILE A 84 3.09 -4.20 3.24
N ASN A 85 2.82 -3.53 2.14
CA ASN A 85 1.82 -3.94 1.16
C ASN A 85 2.43 -4.68 -0.04
N ASP A 86 1.58 -5.42 -0.77
CA ASP A 86 1.94 -6.20 -1.97
C ASP A 86 3.16 -7.11 -1.77
N ILE A 87 3.00 -8.06 -0.84
CA ILE A 87 4.06 -9.01 -0.52
C ILE A 87 3.71 -10.45 -0.90
N THR A 88 4.75 -11.21 -1.23
CA THR A 88 4.67 -12.66 -1.43
C THR A 88 4.74 -13.42 -0.09
N SER A 89 4.39 -14.71 -0.11
CA SER A 89 4.58 -15.56 1.07
C SER A 89 6.05 -15.67 1.48
N SER A 90 6.99 -15.74 0.53
CA SER A 90 8.43 -15.80 0.85
C SER A 90 8.93 -14.51 1.51
N GLN A 91 8.48 -13.36 1.03
CA GLN A 91 8.76 -12.07 1.67
C GLN A 91 8.14 -12.00 3.07
N ALA A 92 6.91 -12.52 3.25
CA ALA A 92 6.27 -12.59 4.56
C ALA A 92 7.11 -13.39 5.57
N SER A 93 7.65 -14.54 5.15
CA SER A 93 8.50 -15.40 5.99
C SER A 93 9.81 -14.70 6.37
N LEU A 94 10.47 -14.05 5.42
CA LEU A 94 11.70 -13.29 5.67
C LEU A 94 11.46 -12.10 6.61
N LEU A 95 10.33 -11.41 6.45
CA LEU A 95 9.91 -10.34 7.36
C LEU A 95 9.63 -10.86 8.77
N LEU A 96 9.00 -12.03 8.89
CA LEU A 96 8.74 -12.68 10.19
C LEU A 96 10.04 -13.07 10.89
N GLU A 97 10.98 -13.69 10.17
CA GLU A 97 12.30 -14.03 10.70
C GLU A 97 13.02 -12.78 11.22
N LYS A 98 13.05 -11.71 10.39
CA LYS A 98 13.66 -10.44 10.78
C LYS A 98 12.95 -9.81 11.97
N TYR A 99 11.62 -9.87 12.01
CA TYR A 99 10.81 -9.39 13.12
C TYR A 99 11.20 -10.09 14.43
N HIS A 100 11.30 -11.43 14.44
CA HIS A 100 11.71 -12.18 15.61
C HIS A 100 13.14 -11.88 16.06
N ALA A 101 14.07 -11.77 15.10
CA ALA A 101 15.45 -11.39 15.41
C ALA A 101 15.54 -9.99 16.07
N LEU A 102 14.71 -9.03 15.61
CA LEU A 102 14.66 -7.68 16.16
C LEU A 102 13.87 -7.56 17.47
N LEU A 103 12.97 -8.50 17.73
CA LEU A 103 12.22 -8.62 18.97
C LEU A 103 13.15 -9.07 20.11
N GLY A 104 13.99 -10.07 19.84
CA GLY A 104 14.89 -10.66 20.83
C GLY A 104 14.09 -11.19 22.03
N GLN A 105 14.47 -10.75 23.24
CA GLN A 105 13.77 -11.13 24.48
C GLN A 105 12.62 -10.18 24.85
N ASN A 106 12.37 -9.13 24.05
CA ASN A 106 11.33 -8.15 24.35
C ASN A 106 9.95 -8.70 24.00
N LYS A 107 8.90 -8.17 24.67
CA LYS A 107 7.52 -8.50 24.31
C LYS A 107 7.06 -7.85 23.00
N ASN A 108 7.60 -6.67 22.69
CA ASN A 108 7.24 -5.88 21.51
C ASN A 108 8.49 -5.25 20.87
N LEU A 109 8.42 -4.92 19.58
CA LEU A 109 9.45 -4.12 18.92
C LEU A 109 9.49 -2.69 19.48
N ASN A 110 10.68 -2.14 19.68
CA ASN A 110 10.84 -0.73 19.98
C ASN A 110 10.93 0.11 18.68
N LEU A 111 10.99 1.44 18.83
CA LEU A 111 11.07 2.39 17.71
C LEU A 111 12.19 2.03 16.72
N GLN A 112 13.40 1.78 17.23
CA GLN A 112 14.55 1.50 16.38
C GLN A 112 14.39 0.15 15.66
N SER A 113 13.89 -0.87 16.36
CA SER A 113 13.60 -2.18 15.76
C SER A 113 12.57 -2.06 14.62
N ILE A 114 11.52 -1.26 14.79
CA ILE A 114 10.53 -1.06 13.71
C ILE A 114 11.18 -0.36 12.51
N LYS A 115 11.97 0.70 12.72
CA LYS A 115 12.67 1.39 11.63
C LYS A 115 13.67 0.46 10.92
N THR A 116 14.38 -0.38 11.66
CA THR A 116 15.28 -1.40 11.10
C THR A 116 14.52 -2.45 10.29
N LEU A 117 13.33 -2.87 10.71
CA LEU A 117 12.49 -3.80 9.95
C LEU A 117 12.03 -3.18 8.62
N LEU A 118 11.60 -1.92 8.63
CA LEU A 118 11.20 -1.21 7.40
C LEU A 118 12.39 -0.97 6.47
N ALA A 119 13.57 -0.67 7.02
CA ALA A 119 14.80 -0.56 6.24
C ALA A 119 15.16 -1.89 5.57
N TYR A 120 15.07 -3.01 6.30
CA TYR A 120 15.27 -4.36 5.76
C TYR A 120 14.28 -4.69 4.64
N ALA A 121 12.98 -4.43 4.85
CA ALA A 121 11.96 -4.63 3.83
C ALA A 121 12.28 -3.86 2.53
N LYS A 122 12.75 -2.62 2.66
CA LYS A 122 13.13 -1.78 1.52
C LYS A 122 14.42 -2.23 0.83
N GLN A 123 15.48 -2.44 1.59
CA GLN A 123 16.84 -2.61 1.07
C GLN A 123 17.10 -4.04 0.60
N GLU A 124 16.61 -5.02 1.35
CA GLU A 124 16.90 -6.43 1.10
C GLU A 124 15.78 -7.14 0.34
N LEU A 125 14.53 -6.74 0.56
CA LEU A 125 13.36 -7.38 -0.08
C LEU A 125 12.74 -6.56 -1.23
N ASN A 126 13.28 -5.35 -1.47
CA ASN A 126 12.78 -4.39 -2.46
C ASN A 126 11.29 -4.05 -2.31
N ILE A 127 10.78 -4.03 -1.07
CA ILE A 127 9.40 -3.66 -0.76
C ILE A 127 9.38 -2.19 -0.37
N ILE A 128 8.66 -1.37 -1.13
CA ILE A 128 8.66 0.08 -0.94
C ILE A 128 7.27 0.66 -0.68
N ASP A 129 6.21 -0.16 -0.70
CA ASP A 129 4.83 0.27 -0.45
C ASP A 129 4.48 0.13 1.04
N PHE A 130 4.59 1.25 1.76
CA PHE A 130 4.31 1.32 3.19
C PHE A 130 3.24 2.36 3.49
N TYR A 131 2.24 2.05 4.30
CA TYR A 131 1.32 3.09 4.78
C TYR A 131 0.78 2.82 6.17
N ASN A 132 0.38 3.90 6.85
CA ASN A 132 -0.18 3.79 8.19
C ASN A 132 -1.68 3.49 8.13
N LYS A 133 -2.18 2.70 9.08
CA LYS A 133 -3.61 2.48 9.30
C LYS A 133 -3.89 2.23 10.77
N ARG A 134 -5.13 2.46 11.21
CA ARG A 134 -5.58 2.03 12.55
C ARG A 134 -5.59 0.51 12.62
N ALA A 135 -5.02 -0.06 13.68
CA ALA A 135 -4.96 -1.50 13.92
C ALA A 135 -6.37 -2.13 13.90
N SER A 136 -7.34 -1.50 14.55
CA SER A 136 -8.75 -1.94 14.54
C SER A 136 -9.35 -2.04 13.14
N SER A 137 -8.96 -1.14 12.23
CA SER A 137 -9.43 -1.18 10.84
C SER A 137 -8.73 -2.28 10.04
N VAL A 138 -7.47 -2.60 10.34
CA VAL A 138 -6.80 -3.75 9.71
C VAL A 138 -7.44 -5.05 10.18
N LEU A 139 -7.62 -5.23 11.48
CA LEU A 139 -8.23 -6.44 12.05
C LEU A 139 -9.66 -6.68 11.53
N ARG A 140 -10.42 -5.63 11.27
CA ARG A 140 -11.76 -5.74 10.67
C ARG A 140 -11.72 -6.09 9.18
N ASP A 141 -10.80 -5.48 8.43
CA ASP A 141 -10.82 -5.51 6.95
C ASP A 141 -9.92 -6.60 6.35
N THR A 142 -9.23 -7.40 7.17
CA THR A 142 -8.25 -8.41 6.73
C THR A 142 -8.38 -9.71 7.54
N LYS A 143 -7.83 -10.81 7.02
CA LYS A 143 -7.70 -12.09 7.73
C LYS A 143 -6.24 -12.57 7.70
N ILE A 144 -5.82 -13.29 8.73
CA ILE A 144 -4.57 -14.05 8.71
C ILE A 144 -4.70 -15.15 7.65
N ILE A 145 -3.66 -15.34 6.84
CA ILE A 145 -3.64 -16.36 5.78
C ILE A 145 -2.53 -17.40 5.96
N ASP A 146 -1.72 -17.26 7.00
CA ASP A 146 -0.71 -18.24 7.42
C ASP A 146 -0.70 -18.28 8.95
N GLU A 147 -1.06 -19.42 9.53
CA GLU A 147 -1.14 -19.60 10.99
C GLU A 147 0.23 -19.49 11.66
N ASN A 148 1.31 -19.79 10.93
CA ASN A 148 2.67 -19.65 11.44
C ASN A 148 3.19 -18.21 11.30
N ASN A 149 2.45 -17.34 10.60
CA ASN A 149 2.79 -15.94 10.41
C ASN A 149 1.56 -15.04 10.65
N PRO A 150 1.26 -14.71 11.93
CA PRO A 150 0.07 -13.93 12.27
C PRO A 150 0.08 -12.50 11.72
N PHE A 151 1.22 -12.03 11.22
CA PHE A 151 1.34 -10.72 10.58
C PHE A 151 1.05 -10.77 9.08
N PHE A 152 1.00 -11.97 8.47
CA PHE A 152 0.70 -12.14 7.06
C PHE A 152 -0.80 -12.23 6.83
N MET A 153 -1.36 -11.16 6.29
CA MET A 153 -2.80 -10.97 6.19
C MET A 153 -3.24 -10.62 4.76
N GLU A 154 -4.45 -11.02 4.40
CA GLU A 154 -5.10 -10.70 3.14
C GLU A 154 -6.33 -9.81 3.37
N VAL A 155 -6.54 -8.83 2.48
CA VAL A 155 -7.75 -8.00 2.50
C VAL A 155 -9.00 -8.85 2.25
N THR A 156 -9.99 -8.74 3.13
CA THR A 156 -11.27 -9.45 3.02
C THR A 156 -12.46 -8.52 2.79
N LYS A 157 -12.22 -7.21 2.79
CA LYS A 157 -13.26 -6.21 2.55
C LYS A 157 -13.96 -6.47 1.21
N GLN A 158 -15.29 -6.42 1.22
CA GLN A 158 -16.14 -6.75 0.06
C GLN A 158 -16.48 -5.51 -0.80
N ASP A 159 -15.76 -4.41 -0.61
CA ASP A 159 -15.96 -3.19 -1.40
C ASP A 159 -15.64 -3.49 -2.87
N VAL A 160 -16.67 -3.40 -3.72
CA VAL A 160 -16.51 -3.53 -5.16
C VAL A 160 -16.01 -2.22 -5.74
N HIS A 161 -14.86 -2.29 -6.38
CA HIS A 161 -14.23 -1.19 -7.08
C HIS A 161 -14.45 -1.30 -8.59
N LYS A 162 -14.10 -0.22 -9.28
CA LYS A 162 -14.03 -0.16 -10.73
C LYS A 162 -12.60 0.11 -11.17
N ALA A 163 -12.13 -0.62 -12.17
CA ALA A 163 -10.77 -0.55 -12.66
C ALA A 163 -10.74 -0.23 -14.16
N LEU A 164 -9.83 0.66 -14.56
CA LEU A 164 -9.60 1.06 -15.94
C LEU A 164 -8.10 1.06 -16.21
N TYR A 165 -7.66 0.39 -17.27
CA TYR A 165 -6.25 0.31 -17.61
C TYR A 165 -5.83 1.52 -18.46
N ILE A 166 -4.72 2.16 -18.09
CA ILE A 166 -4.10 3.27 -18.82
C ILE A 166 -2.78 2.75 -19.41
N PRO A 167 -2.71 2.56 -20.74
CA PRO A 167 -1.56 1.88 -21.37
C PRO A 167 -0.32 2.76 -21.52
N HIS A 168 -0.47 4.08 -21.44
CA HIS A 168 0.61 5.04 -21.63
C HIS A 168 1.05 5.63 -20.30
N GLY A 169 2.32 6.07 -20.22
CA GLY A 169 2.85 6.69 -19.02
C GLY A 169 2.12 7.99 -18.64
N PHE A 170 1.92 8.22 -17.33
CA PHE A 170 1.22 9.40 -16.82
C PHE A 170 1.63 9.82 -15.41
N ILE A 171 1.24 11.05 -15.05
CA ILE A 171 1.18 11.56 -13.68
C ILE A 171 -0.29 11.69 -13.30
N PHE A 172 -0.64 11.33 -12.07
CA PHE A 172 -1.99 11.51 -11.52
C PHE A 172 -1.93 12.26 -10.20
N ASP A 173 -2.60 13.42 -10.14
CA ASP A 173 -2.68 14.25 -8.94
C ASP A 173 -3.88 13.83 -8.09
N GLY A 174 -3.75 12.69 -7.41
CA GLY A 174 -4.69 12.23 -6.39
C GLY A 174 -4.47 12.93 -5.04
N PRO A 175 -4.84 12.30 -3.92
CA PRO A 175 -4.47 12.78 -2.58
C PRO A 175 -2.96 12.97 -2.39
N VAL A 176 -2.18 12.16 -3.12
CA VAL A 176 -0.75 12.27 -3.33
C VAL A 176 -0.48 12.19 -4.83
N GLN A 177 0.59 12.82 -5.29
CA GLN A 177 1.00 12.71 -6.69
C GLN A 177 1.55 11.31 -6.95
N GLN A 178 1.00 10.64 -7.95
CA GLN A 178 1.41 9.30 -8.38
C GLN A 178 1.97 9.35 -9.78
N VAL A 179 3.05 8.61 -10.04
CA VAL A 179 3.77 8.63 -11.31
C VAL A 179 3.91 7.21 -11.83
N TYR A 180 3.41 6.97 -13.03
CA TYR A 180 3.44 5.66 -13.70
C TYR A 180 4.05 5.80 -15.10
N PRO A 181 5.38 5.67 -15.25
CA PRO A 181 6.04 5.87 -16.54
C PRO A 181 5.64 4.88 -17.64
N GLN A 182 5.14 3.71 -17.24
CA GLN A 182 4.79 2.60 -18.15
C GLN A 182 3.27 2.37 -18.23
N GLY A 183 2.47 3.30 -17.73
CA GLY A 183 1.03 3.08 -17.53
C GLY A 183 0.74 2.31 -16.24
N ALA A 184 -0.55 2.19 -15.94
CA ALA A 184 -1.04 1.61 -14.69
C ALA A 184 -2.56 1.38 -14.76
N VAL A 185 -3.11 0.74 -13.74
CA VAL A 185 -4.55 0.58 -13.57
C VAL A 185 -5.07 1.64 -12.61
N MET A 186 -6.06 2.39 -13.06
CA MET A 186 -6.78 3.35 -12.23
C MET A 186 -7.97 2.66 -11.58
N VAL A 187 -8.06 2.74 -10.25
CA VAL A 187 -9.08 2.10 -9.43
C VAL A 187 -9.94 3.16 -8.76
N SER A 188 -11.24 2.91 -8.67
CA SER A 188 -12.22 3.81 -8.05
C SER A 188 -13.18 3.09 -7.12
N ASP A 189 -13.49 3.72 -5.99
CA ASP A 189 -14.57 3.33 -5.06
C ASP A 189 -15.86 4.16 -5.27
N LYS A 190 -15.98 4.81 -6.45
CA LYS A 190 -16.97 5.85 -6.83
C LYS A 190 -16.77 7.22 -6.18
N LYS A 191 -16.14 7.29 -5.00
CA LYS A 191 -15.88 8.56 -4.30
C LYS A 191 -14.48 9.10 -4.59
N ARG A 192 -13.52 8.19 -4.73
CA ARG A 192 -12.10 8.47 -4.90
C ARG A 192 -11.54 7.59 -6.00
N CYS A 193 -10.45 8.06 -6.59
CA CYS A 193 -9.68 7.33 -7.57
C CYS A 193 -8.20 7.36 -7.21
N TRP A 194 -7.49 6.28 -7.49
CA TRP A 194 -6.04 6.14 -7.30
C TRP A 194 -5.47 5.21 -8.36
N GLY A 195 -4.19 5.39 -8.68
CA GLY A 195 -3.44 4.48 -9.53
C GLY A 195 -2.91 3.29 -8.74
N VAL A 196 -2.75 2.17 -9.44
CA VAL A 196 -2.11 0.94 -8.98
C VAL A 196 -1.22 0.44 -10.10
N GLY A 197 0.05 0.17 -9.81
CA GLY A 197 0.95 -0.42 -10.81
C GLY A 197 0.39 -1.74 -11.36
N THR A 198 0.58 -1.99 -12.65
CA THR A 198 -0.06 -3.12 -13.34
C THR A 198 0.18 -4.46 -12.65
N ASP A 199 1.43 -4.78 -12.33
CA ASP A 199 1.78 -6.06 -11.70
C ASP A 199 1.18 -6.21 -10.30
N VAL A 200 1.18 -5.11 -9.54
CA VAL A 200 0.56 -5.03 -8.21
C VAL A 200 -0.95 -5.27 -8.33
N PHE A 201 -1.59 -4.68 -9.34
CA PHE A 201 -3.01 -4.84 -9.59
C PHE A 201 -3.37 -6.30 -9.92
N LEU A 202 -2.63 -6.91 -10.86
CA LEU A 202 -2.87 -8.30 -11.28
C LEU A 202 -2.71 -9.29 -10.12
N ARG A 203 -1.71 -9.08 -9.25
CA ARG A 203 -1.52 -9.92 -8.04
C ARG A 203 -2.56 -9.65 -6.96
N GLY A 204 -2.86 -8.38 -6.72
CA GLY A 204 -3.59 -7.90 -5.53
C GLY A 204 -5.10 -7.76 -5.71
N TYR A 205 -5.63 -7.83 -6.94
CA TYR A 205 -7.06 -7.69 -7.20
C TYR A 205 -7.67 -8.95 -7.82
N ARG A 206 -8.98 -9.11 -7.64
CA ARG A 206 -9.78 -10.16 -8.29
C ARG A 206 -10.89 -9.51 -9.08
N LYS A 207 -11.12 -9.98 -10.31
CA LYS A 207 -12.30 -9.56 -11.08
C LYS A 207 -13.55 -10.19 -10.52
N ILE A 208 -14.66 -9.46 -10.59
CA ILE A 208 -15.97 -9.95 -10.24
C ILE A 208 -16.78 -10.14 -11.52
N GLU A 209 -17.18 -11.39 -11.75
CA GLU A 209 -18.05 -11.79 -12.85
C GLU A 209 -19.15 -12.68 -12.31
N ASN A 210 -20.41 -12.38 -12.63
CA ASN A 210 -21.58 -13.13 -12.14
C ASN A 210 -21.60 -13.37 -10.62
N GLY A 211 -21.12 -12.38 -9.85
CA GLY A 211 -21.05 -12.44 -8.39
C GLY A 211 -19.91 -13.30 -7.82
N LYS A 212 -19.02 -13.84 -8.66
CA LYS A 212 -17.87 -14.66 -8.24
C LYS A 212 -16.55 -13.93 -8.48
N GLU A 213 -15.58 -14.21 -7.62
CA GLU A 213 -14.23 -13.67 -7.70
C GLU A 213 -13.35 -14.58 -8.56
N TYR A 214 -12.57 -13.97 -9.45
CA TYR A 214 -11.60 -14.67 -10.29
C TYR A 214 -10.25 -13.97 -10.24
N ASN A 215 -9.18 -14.75 -10.31
CA ASN A 215 -7.84 -14.21 -10.52
C ASN A 215 -7.79 -13.45 -11.85
N LEU A 216 -7.04 -12.36 -11.85
CA LEU A 216 -6.63 -11.70 -13.08
C LEU A 216 -5.44 -12.47 -13.66
N ILE A 217 -5.42 -12.62 -14.97
CA ILE A 217 -4.43 -13.37 -15.75
C ILE A 217 -3.45 -12.38 -16.40
N SER A 218 -3.97 -11.40 -17.15
CA SER A 218 -3.15 -10.37 -17.81
C SER A 218 -4.00 -9.17 -18.22
N ILE A 219 -3.34 -8.07 -18.58
CA ILE A 219 -4.04 -6.88 -19.09
C ILE A 219 -4.82 -7.20 -20.36
N GLU A 220 -4.21 -7.92 -21.30
CA GLU A 220 -4.80 -8.25 -22.60
C GLU A 220 -6.06 -9.09 -22.43
N ASN A 221 -6.01 -10.09 -21.54
CA ASN A 221 -7.11 -11.01 -21.30
C ASN A 221 -8.25 -10.39 -20.49
N ASP A 222 -7.94 -9.59 -19.47
CA ASP A 222 -8.95 -9.14 -18.51
C ASP A 222 -9.50 -7.74 -18.81
N PHE A 223 -8.72 -6.87 -19.44
CA PHE A 223 -9.16 -5.53 -19.80
C PHE A 223 -9.66 -5.44 -21.24
N GLY A 224 -8.92 -6.03 -22.18
CA GLY A 224 -9.16 -5.89 -23.62
C GLY A 224 -9.30 -4.41 -24.05
N GLU A 225 -9.94 -4.16 -25.19
CA GLU A 225 -10.22 -2.77 -25.63
C GLU A 225 -11.27 -2.08 -24.73
N ARG A 226 -12.21 -2.85 -24.19
CA ARG A 226 -13.38 -2.33 -23.47
C ARG A 226 -13.03 -1.61 -22.16
N PHE A 227 -12.02 -2.08 -21.45
CA PHE A 227 -11.61 -1.52 -20.16
C PHE A 227 -10.26 -0.81 -20.24
N THR A 228 -9.77 -0.58 -21.46
CA THR A 228 -8.57 0.22 -21.70
C THR A 228 -8.98 1.63 -22.04
N PHE A 229 -8.33 2.60 -21.39
CA PHE A 229 -8.53 4.00 -21.67
C PHE A 229 -7.87 4.37 -22.99
N SER A 230 -8.70 4.57 -24.01
CA SER A 230 -8.34 5.28 -25.23
C SER A 230 -8.63 6.76 -25.05
N LYS A 231 -7.60 7.60 -25.23
CA LYS A 231 -7.82 9.04 -25.48
C LYS A 231 -8.11 9.24 -26.95
#